data_AF-A0A835KV05-F1
#
_entry.id   AF-A0A835KV05-F1
#
_cell.length_a   1.000
_cell.length_b   1.000
_cell.length_c   1.000
_cell.angle_alpha   90.00
_cell.angle_beta   90.00
_cell.angle_gamma   90.00
#
_symmetry.space_group_name_H-M   'P 1'
#
loop_
_entity.id
_entity.type
_entity.pdbx_description
1 polymer ?
#
loop_
_entity_poly.entity_id
_entity_poly.type
_entity_poly.pdbx_seq_one_letter_code
_entity_poly.pdbx_strand_id
1 'polypeptide(L)'
;MPSSNLEVFLEAATPQLPWRSAPMDYFQGPDNVWQMEKKDMVDYFTLEDLWEHYSESSAYGLSVPVRLESGKFITQHFVPYLSAIQIYTSKTLAIPRFVHRSTYLLAAFLECN
;
A
#
# COMPACT_ATOMS: atom_id res chain seq x y z
N MET A 1 -4.82 2.93 -25.43
CA MET A 1 -3.81 4.01 -25.41
C MET A 1 -2.51 3.38 -24.97
N PRO A 2 -1.33 3.70 -25.55
CA PRO A 2 -0.08 3.21 -25.00
C PRO A 2 0.09 3.77 -23.59
N SER A 3 0.40 2.91 -22.62
CA SER A 3 0.63 3.33 -21.24
C SER A 3 1.82 4.30 -21.16
N SER A 4 1.70 5.32 -20.31
CA SER A 4 2.81 6.24 -20.04
C SER A 4 3.90 5.54 -19.24
N ASN A 5 5.14 6.04 -19.28
CA ASN A 5 6.24 5.49 -18.46
C ASN A 5 5.90 5.51 -16.96
N LEU A 6 5.13 6.51 -16.52
CA LEU A 6 4.66 6.60 -15.13
C LEU A 6 3.66 5.49 -14.81
N GLU A 7 2.69 5.22 -15.68
CA GLU A 7 1.72 4.14 -15.48
C GLU A 7 2.41 2.77 -15.41
N VAL A 8 3.39 2.52 -16.29
CA VAL A 8 4.18 1.28 -16.27
C VAL A 8 4.98 1.15 -14.97
N PHE A 9 5.58 2.24 -14.49
CA PHE A 9 6.24 2.26 -13.19
C PHE A 9 5.26 1.98 -12.04
N LEU A 10 4.10 2.65 -12.02
CA LEU A 10 3.09 2.48 -10.98
C LEU A 10 2.56 1.05 -10.96
N GLU A 11 2.30 0.46 -12.11
CA GLU A 11 1.86 -0.93 -12.24
C GLU A 11 2.92 -1.90 -11.68
N ALA A 12 4.19 -1.70 -12.06
CA ALA A 12 5.29 -2.53 -11.58
C ALA A 12 5.56 -2.35 -10.07
N ALA A 13 5.36 -1.15 -9.53
CA ALA A 13 5.56 -0.85 -8.11
C ALA A 13 4.32 -1.12 -7.25
N THR A 14 3.18 -1.48 -7.84
CA THR A 14 1.96 -1.78 -7.09
C THR A 14 2.06 -3.17 -6.47
N PRO A 15 1.95 -3.29 -5.13
CA PRO A 15 2.13 -4.57 -4.47
C PRO A 15 0.98 -5.51 -4.80
N GLN A 16 1.34 -6.72 -5.23
CA GLN A 16 0.39 -7.82 -5.47
C GLN A 16 0.40 -8.72 -4.24
N LEU A 17 -0.50 -8.43 -3.29
CA LEU A 17 -0.55 -9.12 -2.01
C LEU A 17 -1.49 -10.33 -2.05
N PRO A 18 -1.17 -11.40 -1.30
CA PRO A 18 -2.10 -12.49 -1.06
C PRO A 18 -3.21 -12.00 -0.13
N TRP A 19 -4.41 -11.84 -0.69
CA TRP A 19 -5.59 -11.52 0.10
C TRP A 19 -6.07 -12.76 0.86
N ARG A 20 -6.49 -12.55 2.10
CA ARG A 20 -7.07 -13.57 2.98
C ARG A 20 -8.47 -13.10 3.37
N SER A 21 -9.37 -14.04 3.64
CA SER A 21 -10.72 -13.71 4.12
C SER A 21 -10.92 -14.31 5.50
N ALA A 22 -11.44 -13.51 6.44
CA ALA A 22 -11.77 -13.99 7.79
C ALA A 22 -13.10 -13.40 8.27
N PRO A 23 -13.79 -14.09 9.21
CA PRO A 23 -14.99 -13.54 9.83
C PRO A 23 -14.71 -12.20 10.49
N MET A 24 -15.66 -11.28 10.42
CA MET A 24 -15.48 -9.94 10.97
C MET A 24 -15.25 -9.95 12.49
N ASP A 25 -15.76 -10.97 13.19
CA ASP A 25 -15.54 -11.19 14.62
C ASP A 25 -14.06 -11.34 15.01
N TYR A 26 -13.19 -11.74 14.08
CA TYR A 26 -11.74 -11.82 14.32
C TYR A 26 -11.10 -10.43 14.49
N PHE A 27 -11.74 -9.38 13.99
CA PHE A 27 -11.21 -8.01 13.96
C PHE A 27 -11.92 -7.07 14.96
N GLN A 28 -12.55 -7.61 16.01
CA GLN A 28 -13.22 -6.83 17.07
C GLN A 28 -12.23 -5.88 17.78
N GLY A 29 -12.18 -4.64 17.31
CA GLY A 29 -11.59 -3.49 18.01
C GLY A 29 -12.68 -2.65 18.68
N PRO A 30 -12.33 -1.60 19.46
CA PRO A 30 -13.32 -0.76 20.14
C PRO A 30 -14.39 -0.29 19.15
N ASP A 31 -15.65 -0.56 19.50
CA ASP A 31 -16.84 -0.81 18.65
C ASP A 31 -17.23 0.24 17.60
N ASN A 32 -16.41 1.28 17.42
CA ASN A 32 -16.78 2.52 16.73
C ASN A 32 -15.87 2.82 15.52
N VAL A 33 -14.69 2.21 15.42
CA VAL A 33 -13.67 2.60 14.43
C VAL A 33 -13.90 1.93 13.07
N TRP A 34 -14.44 0.72 13.05
CA TRP A 34 -14.65 -0.04 11.81
C TRP A 34 -16.10 -0.44 11.67
N GLN A 35 -16.97 0.55 11.43
CA GLN A 35 -18.32 0.30 10.91
C GLN A 35 -18.23 -0.15 9.44
N MET A 36 -17.58 -1.29 9.19
CA MET A 36 -17.78 -1.97 7.91
C MET A 36 -19.21 -2.50 7.97
N GLU A 37 -20.00 -2.13 6.96
CA GLU A 37 -21.38 -2.61 6.81
C GLU A 37 -21.38 -4.12 7.05
N LYS A 38 -22.28 -4.61 7.91
CA LYS A 38 -22.42 -6.01 8.37
C LYS A 38 -22.06 -7.02 7.29
N LYS A 39 -20.77 -7.30 7.11
CA LYS A 39 -20.25 -8.25 6.15
C LYS A 39 -19.66 -9.36 6.99
N ASP A 40 -20.20 -10.56 6.83
CA ASP A 40 -19.80 -11.70 7.64
C ASP A 40 -18.33 -12.09 7.42
N MET A 41 -17.73 -11.67 6.30
CA MET A 41 -16.31 -11.85 5.97
C MET A 41 -15.64 -10.58 5.46
N VAL A 42 -14.43 -10.32 5.94
CA VAL A 42 -13.58 -9.19 5.52
C VAL A 42 -12.33 -9.74 4.84
N ASP A 43 -11.98 -9.13 3.72
CA ASP A 43 -10.73 -9.40 3.02
C ASP A 43 -9.63 -8.53 3.62
N TYR A 44 -8.51 -9.14 3.96
CA TYR A 44 -7.39 -8.51 4.64
C TYR A 44 -6.06 -9.06 4.11
N PHE A 45 -5.01 -8.31 4.38
CA PHE A 45 -3.62 -8.72 4.25
C PHE A 45 -2.90 -8.33 5.55
N THR A 46 -1.79 -8.98 5.86
CA THR A 46 -0.98 -8.59 7.01
C THR A 46 0.08 -7.57 6.60
N LEU A 47 0.50 -6.70 7.52
CA LEU A 47 1.60 -5.77 7.25
C LEU A 47 2.91 -6.50 6.97
N GLU A 48 3.06 -7.72 7.48
CA GLU A 48 4.18 -8.63 7.16
C GLU A 48 4.16 -9.00 5.67
N ASP A 49 3.02 -9.46 5.12
CA ASP A 49 2.89 -9.79 3.69
C ASP A 49 3.31 -8.58 2.80
N LEU A 50 2.96 -7.36 3.23
CA LEU A 50 3.35 -6.12 2.53
C LEU A 50 4.85 -5.84 2.65
N TRP A 51 5.44 -5.99 3.84
CA TRP A 51 6.86 -5.74 4.05
C TRP A 51 7.73 -6.74 3.27
N GLU A 52 7.37 -8.02 3.29
CA GLU A 52 8.04 -9.08 2.53
C GLU A 52 8.01 -8.81 1.02
N HIS A 53 6.90 -8.30 0.49
CA HIS A 53 6.79 -7.94 -0.92
C HIS A 53 7.84 -6.92 -1.35
N TYR A 54 8.15 -5.93 -0.51
CA TYR A 54 9.14 -4.91 -0.83
C TYR A 54 10.58 -5.34 -0.52
N SER A 55 10.80 -6.38 0.29
CA SER A 55 12.15 -6.81 0.70
C SER A 55 13.09 -7.06 -0.48
N GLU A 56 12.62 -7.73 -1.54
CA GLU A 56 13.43 -8.03 -2.72
C GLU A 56 13.69 -6.78 -3.56
N SER A 57 12.64 -6.03 -3.87
CA SER A 57 12.72 -4.85 -4.72
C SER A 57 13.47 -3.69 -4.05
N SER A 58 13.47 -3.59 -2.72
CA SER A 58 14.30 -2.65 -1.97
C SER A 58 15.79 -3.02 -2.01
N ALA A 59 16.15 -4.30 -2.16
CA ALA A 59 17.55 -4.74 -2.25
C ALA A 59 18.10 -4.69 -3.68
N TYR A 60 17.33 -5.14 -4.66
CA TYR A 60 17.79 -5.32 -6.04
C TYR A 60 17.24 -4.28 -7.02
N GLY A 61 16.24 -3.51 -6.59
CA GLY A 61 15.48 -2.63 -7.48
C GLY A 61 14.44 -3.39 -8.30
N LEU A 62 13.52 -2.62 -8.84
CA LEU A 62 12.44 -3.02 -9.72
C LEU A 62 12.80 -2.67 -11.16
N SER A 63 12.78 -3.68 -12.03
CA SER A 63 13.04 -3.51 -13.47
C SER A 63 11.79 -3.02 -14.19
N VAL A 64 11.83 -1.77 -14.68
CA VAL A 64 10.69 -1.14 -15.36
C VAL A 64 11.07 -0.81 -16.81
N PRO A 65 10.29 -1.26 -17.81
CA PRO A 65 10.51 -0.88 -19.20
C PRO A 65 10.06 0.55 -19.43
N VAL A 66 10.99 1.42 -19.83
CA VAL A 66 10.76 2.85 -20.08
C VAL A 66 10.89 3.13 -21.57
N ARG A 67 9.90 3.82 -22.13
CA ARG A 67 9.92 4.26 -23.53
C ARG A 67 10.65 5.60 -23.65
N LEU A 68 11.71 5.62 -24.44
CA LEU A 68 12.45 6.83 -24.80
C LEU A 68 11.70 7.63 -25.87
N GLU A 69 12.03 8.92 -25.99
CA GLU A 69 11.50 9.79 -27.06
C GLU A 69 11.80 9.26 -28.46
N SER A 70 12.92 8.53 -28.61
CA SER A 70 13.28 7.85 -29.86
C SER A 70 12.40 6.63 -30.19
N GLY A 71 11.38 6.33 -29.38
CA GLY A 71 10.50 5.17 -29.53
C GLY A 71 11.13 3.82 -29.11
N LYS A 72 12.37 3.82 -28.61
CA LYS A 72 13.05 2.61 -28.11
C LYS A 72 12.67 2.36 -26.65
N PHE A 73 12.69 1.11 -26.23
CA PHE A 73 12.53 0.73 -24.82
C PHE A 73 13.89 0.41 -24.20
N ILE A 74 14.05 0.85 -22.95
CA ILE A 74 15.17 0.47 -22.08
C ILE A 74 14.62 -0.08 -20.77
N THR A 75 15.38 -0.94 -20.10
CA THR A 75 15.05 -1.37 -18.73
C THR A 75 15.74 -0.43 -17.75
N GLN A 76 14.94 0.30 -16.98
CA GLN A 76 15.42 1.15 -15.89
C GLN A 76 15.11 0.49 -14.56
N HIS A 77 16.10 0.44 -13.68
CA HIS A 77 15.94 -0.12 -12.34
C HIS A 77 15.63 1.02 -11.36
N PHE A 78 14.52 0.90 -10.63
CA PHE A 78 14.11 1.84 -9.59
C PHE A 78 14.06 1.12 -8.25
N VAL A 79 14.59 1.71 -7.18
CA VAL A 79 14.57 1.07 -5.86
C VAL A 79 13.43 1.65 -5.02
N PRO A 80 12.31 0.94 -4.84
CA PRO A 80 11.27 1.35 -3.90
C PRO A 80 11.74 1.06 -2.48
N TYR A 81 11.87 2.09 -1.64
CA TYR A 81 12.12 1.93 -0.20
C TYR A 81 10.81 2.07 0.56
N LEU A 82 10.46 1.04 1.35
CA LEU A 82 9.30 1.10 2.24
C LEU A 82 9.70 1.74 3.57
N SER A 83 9.42 3.03 3.74
CA SER A 83 9.74 3.80 4.96
C SER A 83 8.52 4.32 5.72
N ALA A 84 7.33 4.24 5.14
CA ALA A 84 6.07 4.59 5.80
C ALA A 84 4.90 4.00 5.02
N ILE A 85 3.81 3.71 5.72
CA ILE A 85 2.56 3.26 5.11
C ILE A 85 1.47 4.25 5.49
N GLN A 86 0.83 4.82 4.47
CA GLN A 86 -0.34 5.66 4.65
C GLN A 86 -1.58 4.93 4.14
N ILE A 87 -2.55 4.72 5.03
CA ILE A 87 -3.79 4.01 4.72
C ILE A 87 -4.90 5.05 4.55
N TYR A 88 -5.54 5.04 3.37
CA TYR A 88 -6.68 5.89 3.06
C TYR A 88 -7.96 5.06 3.10
N THR A 89 -9.03 5.63 3.65
CA THR A 89 -10.36 5.03 3.66
C THR A 89 -11.37 5.99 3.04
N SER A 90 -12.28 5.47 2.21
CA SER A 90 -13.38 6.24 1.62
C SER A 90 -14.53 6.49 2.61
N LYS A 91 -14.54 5.79 3.75
CA LYS A 91 -15.55 5.93 4.78
C LYS A 91 -15.14 7.00 5.79
N THR A 92 -16.00 7.98 5.99
CA THR A 92 -15.87 8.92 7.09
C THR A 92 -16.02 8.15 8.40
N LEU A 93 -14.90 7.96 9.11
CA LEU A 93 -14.96 7.43 10.47
C LEU A 93 -15.80 8.39 11.31
N ALA A 94 -16.93 7.93 11.85
CA ALA A 94 -17.74 8.68 12.78
C ALA A 94 -17.00 8.75 14.13
N ILE A 95 -15.94 9.56 14.20
CA ILE A 95 -15.22 9.80 15.44
C ILE A 95 -16.13 10.68 16.32
N PRO A 96 -16.55 10.24 17.52
CA PRO A 96 -17.22 11.13 18.46
C PRO A 96 -16.22 12.23 18.81
N ARG A 97 -16.61 13.47 18.54
CA ARG A 97 -15.75 14.65 18.63
C ARG A 97 -15.04 14.72 19.98
N PHE A 98 -13.74 14.43 19.98
CA PHE A 98 -12.80 15.02 20.94
C PHE A 98 -11.53 15.47 20.19
N VAL A 99 -11.49 16.80 19.98
CA VAL A 99 -10.33 17.70 20.07
C VAL A 99 -9.15 17.49 19.09
N HIS A 100 -9.14 18.36 18.07
CA HIS A 100 -8.02 19.17 17.60
C HIS A 100 -6.70 18.47 17.17
N ARG A 101 -6.46 18.48 15.85
CA ARG A 101 -5.18 18.30 15.14
C ARG A 101 -4.36 17.05 15.51
N SER A 102 -4.36 16.05 14.63
CA SER A 102 -3.13 15.65 13.95
C SER A 102 -3.43 14.60 12.89
N THR A 103 -2.85 14.83 11.71
CA THR A 103 -2.59 13.83 10.68
C THR A 103 -2.04 12.56 11.32
N TYR A 104 -2.77 11.45 11.28
CA TYR A 104 -2.23 10.16 11.69
C TYR A 104 -1.32 9.63 10.58
N LEU A 105 -0.11 10.18 10.51
CA LEU A 105 1.04 9.58 9.82
C LEU A 105 1.79 8.75 10.87
N LEU A 106 1.62 7.44 10.85
CA LEU A 106 2.65 6.55 11.39
C LEU A 106 3.75 6.49 10.32
N ALA A 107 4.71 7.41 10.43
CA ALA A 107 5.98 7.29 9.75
C ALA A 107 6.78 6.18 10.46
N ALA A 108 6.82 4.99 9.87
CA ALA A 108 7.71 3.92 10.32
C ALA A 108 9.09 4.12 9.69
N PHE A 109 9.81 5.17 10.13
CA PHE A 109 11.21 5.34 9.79
C PHE A 109 11.99 4.09 10.16
N LEU A 110 12.53 3.39 9.17
CA LEU A 110 13.78 2.69 9.33
C LEU A 110 14.55 2.80 8.01
N GLU A 111 15.44 3.78 7.97
CA GLU A 111 16.62 3.69 7.12
C GLU A 111 17.39 2.43 7.55
N CYS A 112 17.51 1.46 6.66
CA CYS A 112 18.61 0.51 6.74
C CYS A 112 19.43 0.65 5.46
N ASN A 113 20.59 1.27 5.67
CA ASN A 113 21.78 1.31 4.82
C ASN A 113 22.22 -0.11 4.44
#